data_AF-A0A496DXG3-F1
#
_entry.id   AF-A0A496DXG3-F1
#
_cell.length_a   1.000
_cell.length_b   1.000
_cell.length_c   1.000
_cell.angle_alpha   90.00
_cell.angle_beta   90.00
_cell.angle_gamma   90.00
#
_symmetry.space_group_name_H-M   'P 1'
#
loop_
_entity.id
_entity.type
_entity.pdbx_description
1 polymer ?
#
loop_
_entity_poly.entity_id
_entity_poly.type
_entity_poly.pdbx_seq_one_letter_code
_entity_poly.pdbx_strand_id
1 'polypeptide(L)'
;MIWASSISRILKYIEKDIARFNTASETMQLQKKSFYKFYAANFQKSATTIEDIKEVAKDMQLLCYLCYEGIITPSQFKQLKGYYDIRNECAHPTTLKLCMNEVLAIFENLVSFIFSNPKLK
;
A
#
# COMPACT_ATOMS: atom_id res chain seq x y z
N MET A 1 -14.34 0.65 -6.93
CA MET A 1 -14.07 -0.14 -5.70
C MET A 1 -13.10 0.66 -4.85
N ILE A 2 -13.44 0.96 -3.58
CA ILE A 2 -12.69 1.90 -2.71
C ILE A 2 -11.19 1.61 -2.62
N TRP A 3 -10.80 0.33 -2.66
CA TRP A 3 -9.41 -0.12 -2.65
C TRP A 3 -8.59 0.48 -3.80
N ALA A 4 -9.06 0.34 -5.04
CA ALA A 4 -8.36 0.90 -6.21
C ALA A 4 -8.25 2.43 -6.13
N SER A 5 -9.28 3.10 -5.59
CA SER A 5 -9.25 4.54 -5.37
C SER A 5 -8.22 4.95 -4.31
N SER A 6 -8.05 4.15 -3.26
CA SER A 6 -6.99 4.34 -2.25
C SER A 6 -5.60 4.17 -2.87
N ILE A 7 -5.38 3.14 -3.69
CA ILE A 7 -4.12 2.95 -4.41
C ILE A 7 -3.82 4.11 -5.36
N SER A 8 -4.83 4.58 -6.11
CA SER A 8 -4.69 5.76 -6.98
C SER A 8 -4.27 7.01 -6.20
N ARG A 9 -4.79 7.22 -4.99
CA ARG A 9 -4.38 8.32 -4.12
C ARG A 9 -2.92 8.21 -3.68
N ILE A 10 -2.45 7.01 -3.37
CA ILE A 10 -1.03 6.77 -3.04
C ILE A 10 -0.13 7.08 -4.24
N LEU A 11 -0.50 6.60 -5.42
CA LEU A 11 0.26 6.86 -6.64
C LEU A 11 0.35 8.36 -6.96
N LYS A 12 -0.74 9.12 -6.80
CA LYS A 12 -0.72 10.59 -6.95
C LYS A 12 0.17 11.29 -5.93
N TYR A 13 0.30 10.75 -4.72
CA TYR A 13 1.24 11.29 -3.73
C TYR A 13 2.70 11.03 -4.16
N ILE A 14 3.00 9.81 -4.62
CA ILE A 14 4.33 9.42 -5.12
C ILE A 14 4.72 10.22 -6.36
N GLU A 15 3.79 10.47 -7.28
CA GLU A 15 4.02 11.23 -8.51
C GLU A 15 4.58 12.63 -8.26
N LYS A 16 4.31 13.23 -7.09
CA LYS A 16 4.86 14.54 -6.70
C LYS A 16 6.36 14.50 -6.39
N ASP A 17 6.88 13.35 -5.99
CA ASP A 17 8.28 13.17 -5.59
C ASP A 17 8.74 11.71 -5.81
N ILE A 18 8.94 11.36 -7.08
CA ILE A 18 9.39 10.03 -7.50
C ILE A 18 10.81 9.74 -6.99
N ALA A 19 11.67 10.76 -6.90
CA ALA A 19 13.03 10.61 -6.41
C ALA A 19 13.04 10.08 -4.96
N ARG A 20 12.20 10.66 -4.09
CA ARG A 20 12.03 10.18 -2.73
C ARG A 20 11.51 8.75 -2.66
N PHE A 21 10.58 8.38 -3.54
CA PHE A 21 10.11 7.00 -3.63
C PHE A 21 11.23 6.02 -4.03
N ASN A 22 12.06 6.37 -5.01
CA ASN A 22 13.22 5.57 -5.41
C ASN A 22 14.21 5.40 -4.24
N THR A 23 14.57 6.49 -3.55
CA THR A 23 15.47 6.46 -2.39
C THR A 23 14.91 5.62 -1.24
N ALA A 24 13.62 5.78 -0.91
CA ALA A 24 12.97 4.99 0.13
C ALA A 24 12.96 3.50 -0.25
N SER A 25 12.67 3.18 -1.51
CA SER A 25 12.65 1.81 -2.03
C SER A 25 14.02 1.14 -1.93
N GLU A 26 15.08 1.84 -2.32
CA GLU A 26 16.46 1.36 -2.19
C GLU A 26 16.85 1.17 -0.71
N THR A 27 16.54 2.16 0.13
CA THR A 27 16.88 2.12 1.56
C THR A 27 16.16 0.98 2.29
N MET A 28 14.88 0.76 1.99
CA MET A 28 14.10 -0.36 2.53
C MET A 28 14.71 -1.72 2.17
N GLN A 29 15.23 -1.87 0.95
CA GLN A 29 15.83 -3.13 0.50
C GLN A 29 17.15 -3.44 1.23
N LEU A 30 17.94 -2.41 1.55
CA LEU A 30 19.22 -2.54 2.24
C LEU A 30 19.06 -2.94 3.72
N GLN A 31 17.87 -2.82 4.31
CA GLN A 31 17.62 -3.20 5.70
C GLN A 31 17.69 -4.71 5.89
N LYS A 32 18.62 -5.22 6.71
CA LYS A 32 18.91 -6.67 6.83
C LYS A 32 17.84 -7.50 7.55
N LYS A 33 17.02 -6.91 8.44
CA LYS A 33 16.09 -7.64 9.35
C LYS A 33 14.67 -7.07 9.45
N SER A 34 14.27 -6.18 8.55
CA SER A 34 12.92 -5.59 8.59
C SER A 34 11.97 -6.24 7.59
N PHE A 35 10.67 -6.22 7.90
CA PHE A 35 9.64 -6.65 6.94
C PHE A 35 9.63 -5.75 5.69
N TYR A 36 10.16 -4.52 5.79
CA TYR A 36 10.32 -3.61 4.65
C TYR A 36 11.16 -4.22 3.54
N LYS A 37 12.22 -4.98 3.86
CA LYS A 37 13.06 -5.66 2.86
C LYS A 37 12.26 -6.61 1.96
N PHE A 38 11.32 -7.36 2.53
CA PHE A 38 10.51 -8.32 1.79
C PHE A 38 9.66 -7.61 0.73
N TYR A 39 8.98 -6.53 1.13
CA TYR A 39 8.14 -5.77 0.21
C TYR A 39 8.97 -4.93 -0.77
N ALA A 40 10.18 -4.52 -0.39
CA ALA A 40 11.06 -3.73 -1.25
C ALA A 40 11.91 -4.53 -2.24
N ALA A 41 11.90 -5.87 -2.16
CA ALA A 41 12.71 -6.73 -3.03
C ALA A 41 12.49 -6.46 -4.54
N ASN A 42 11.25 -6.14 -4.92
CA ASN A 42 10.84 -5.92 -6.31
C ASN A 42 10.36 -4.48 -6.58
N PHE A 43 10.74 -3.48 -5.78
CA PHE A 43 10.39 -2.10 -6.13
C PHE A 43 11.13 -1.66 -7.39
N GLN A 44 10.47 -0.82 -8.20
CA GLN A 44 11.14 0.00 -9.18
C GLN A 44 12.03 1.01 -8.45
N LYS A 45 13.32 1.10 -8.83
CA LYS A 45 14.35 1.88 -8.09
C LYS A 45 14.89 3.06 -8.88
N SER A 46 14.63 3.06 -10.18
CA SER A 46 15.02 4.11 -11.10
C SER A 46 13.80 4.54 -11.91
N ALA A 47 12.63 4.63 -11.25
CA ALA A 47 11.44 5.18 -11.88
C ALA A 47 11.72 6.62 -12.28
N THR A 48 11.39 6.95 -13.52
CA THR A 48 11.43 8.32 -14.06
C THR A 48 10.03 8.90 -14.20
N THR A 49 9.03 8.03 -14.36
CA THR A 49 7.61 8.36 -14.48
C THR A 49 6.77 7.56 -13.49
N ILE A 50 5.52 7.99 -13.28
CA ILE A 50 4.59 7.23 -12.44
C ILE A 50 4.15 5.93 -13.14
N GLU A 51 4.20 5.87 -14.47
CA GLU A 51 3.94 4.68 -15.29
C GLU A 51 4.95 3.57 -14.96
N ASP A 52 6.24 3.91 -14.85
CA ASP A 52 7.30 2.95 -14.46
C ASP A 52 7.00 2.28 -13.11
N ILE A 53 6.32 3.00 -12.21
CA ILE A 53 5.91 2.50 -10.90
C ILE A 53 4.66 1.64 -11.02
N LYS A 54 3.66 2.07 -11.80
CA LYS A 54 2.38 1.34 -11.99
C LYS A 54 2.59 -0.05 -12.61
N GLU A 55 3.58 -0.21 -13.49
CA GLU A 55 3.86 -1.49 -14.15
C GLU A 55 4.41 -2.54 -13.18
N VAL A 56 5.13 -2.11 -12.15
CA VAL A 56 5.93 -3.03 -11.29
C VAL A 56 5.38 -3.11 -9.86
N ALA A 57 4.87 -2.00 -9.33
CA ALA A 57 4.48 -1.89 -7.93
C ALA A 57 3.14 -2.61 -7.64
N LYS A 58 3.18 -3.50 -6.66
CA LYS A 58 2.00 -4.15 -6.09
C LYS A 58 1.42 -3.29 -4.96
N ASP A 59 0.10 -3.40 -4.76
CA ASP A 59 -0.63 -2.68 -3.70
C ASP A 59 0.05 -2.77 -2.32
N MET A 60 0.52 -3.97 -1.94
CA MET A 60 1.20 -4.19 -0.66
C MET A 60 2.53 -3.43 -0.55
N GLN A 61 3.23 -3.26 -1.65
CA GLN A 61 4.47 -2.49 -1.67
C GLN A 61 4.16 -1.01 -1.46
N LEU A 62 3.14 -0.48 -2.15
CA LEU A 62 2.70 0.90 -1.98
C LEU A 62 2.26 1.21 -0.54
N LEU A 63 1.54 0.28 0.11
CA LEU A 63 1.21 0.39 1.54
C LEU A 63 2.45 0.33 2.44
N CYS A 64 3.42 -0.52 2.09
CA CYS A 64 4.68 -0.65 2.83
C CYS A 64 5.49 0.66 2.77
N TYR A 65 5.53 1.31 1.60
CA TYR A 65 6.14 2.61 1.42
C TYR A 65 5.49 3.68 2.33
N LEU A 66 4.16 3.74 2.41
CA LEU A 66 3.48 4.66 3.34
C LEU A 66 3.89 4.43 4.81
N CYS A 67 4.02 3.16 5.21
CA CYS A 67 4.42 2.79 6.55
C CYS A 67 5.87 3.22 6.84
N TYR A 68 6.76 3.03 5.87
CA TYR A 68 8.15 3.44 5.96
C TYR A 68 8.30 4.96 6.10
N GLU A 69 7.54 5.73 5.32
CA GLU A 69 7.51 7.19 5.39
C GLU A 69 6.80 7.75 6.64
N GLY A 70 6.29 6.87 7.53
CA GLY A 70 5.56 7.29 8.73
C GLY A 70 4.21 7.97 8.43
N ILE A 71 3.65 7.72 7.24
CA ILE A 71 2.34 8.22 6.82
C ILE A 71 1.22 7.42 7.50
N ILE A 72 1.41 6.10 7.57
CA ILE A 72 0.59 5.19 8.35
C ILE A 72 1.46 4.46 9.38
N THR A 73 0.85 3.96 10.45
CA THR A 73 1.56 3.20 11.48
C THR A 73 1.74 1.72 11.07
N PRO A 74 2.69 0.98 11.68
CA PRO A 74 2.83 -0.45 11.46
C PRO A 74 1.55 -1.25 11.78
N SER A 75 0.76 -0.79 12.75
CA SER A 75 -0.53 -1.40 13.09
C SER A 75 -1.55 -1.21 11.96
N GLN A 76 -1.66 0.02 11.43
CA GLN A 76 -2.52 0.33 10.29
C GLN A 76 -2.10 -0.45 9.03
N PHE A 77 -0.78 -0.55 8.78
CA PHE A 77 -0.25 -1.37 7.69
C PHE A 77 -0.66 -2.84 7.84
N LYS A 78 -0.48 -3.44 9.02
CA LYS A 78 -0.85 -4.85 9.27
C LYS A 78 -2.35 -5.08 9.06
N GLN A 79 -3.17 -4.13 9.49
CA GLN A 79 -4.63 -4.19 9.33
C GLN A 79 -5.03 -4.11 7.84
N LEU A 80 -4.49 -3.15 7.09
CA LEU A 80 -4.74 -3.01 5.65
C LEU A 80 -4.24 -4.23 4.86
N LYS A 81 -3.10 -4.82 5.24
CA LYS A 81 -2.62 -6.07 4.67
C LYS A 81 -3.64 -7.20 4.89
N GLY A 82 -4.14 -7.35 6.12
CA GLY A 82 -5.16 -8.36 6.41
C GLY A 82 -6.40 -8.20 5.54
N TYR A 83 -6.86 -6.96 5.33
CA TYR A 83 -7.98 -6.68 4.42
C TYR A 83 -7.70 -7.00 2.96
N TYR A 84 -6.46 -6.78 2.49
CA TYR A 84 -6.05 -7.18 1.15
C TYR A 84 -6.06 -8.70 0.98
N ASP A 85 -5.54 -9.44 1.96
CA ASP A 85 -5.50 -10.89 1.93
C ASP A 85 -6.92 -11.47 1.89
N ILE A 86 -7.82 -10.99 2.77
CA ILE A 86 -9.24 -11.38 2.79
C ILE A 86 -9.94 -11.05 1.46
N ARG A 87 -9.71 -9.86 0.90
CA ARG A 87 -10.26 -9.48 -0.41
C ARG A 87 -9.83 -10.48 -1.50
N ASN A 88 -8.57 -10.89 -1.51
CA ASN A 88 -8.07 -11.84 -2.50
C ASN A 88 -8.67 -13.24 -2.27
N GLU A 89 -8.79 -13.68 -1.02
CA GLU A 89 -9.42 -14.97 -0.69
C GLU A 89 -10.90 -15.02 -1.11
N CYS A 90 -11.64 -13.92 -0.96
CA CYS A 90 -13.01 -13.79 -1.47
C CYS A 90 -13.10 -13.73 -3.00
N ALA A 91 -12.02 -13.42 -3.71
CA ALA A 91 -11.98 -13.44 -5.17
C ALA A 91 -11.77 -14.86 -5.73
N HIS A 92 -11.38 -15.81 -4.88
CA HIS A 92 -11.31 -17.22 -5.20
C HIS A 92 -12.62 -17.93 -4.81
N PRO A 93 -12.97 -19.07 -5.46
CA PRO A 93 -14.16 -19.85 -5.11
C PRO A 93 -13.95 -20.60 -3.79
N THR A 94 -13.83 -19.85 -2.70
CA THR A 94 -13.69 -20.35 -1.34
C THR A 94 -15.01 -20.20 -0.58
N THR A 95 -15.09 -20.77 0.61
CA THR A 95 -16.24 -20.60 1.51
C THR A 95 -16.22 -19.25 2.24
N LEU A 96 -15.13 -18.46 2.09
CA LEU A 96 -14.96 -17.19 2.78
C LEU A 96 -15.92 -16.15 2.19
N LYS A 97 -16.86 -15.69 3.02
CA LYS A 97 -17.78 -14.61 2.69
C LYS A 97 -17.65 -13.54 3.76
N LEU A 98 -17.31 -12.33 3.33
CA LEU A 98 -17.35 -11.16 4.19
C LEU A 98 -18.79 -10.86 4.60
N CYS A 99 -19.03 -10.70 5.91
CA CYS A 99 -20.28 -10.11 6.38
C CYS A 99 -20.27 -8.59 6.15
N MET A 100 -21.45 -7.97 6.17
CA MET A 100 -21.58 -6.53 5.89
C MET A 100 -20.74 -5.66 6.84
N ASN A 101 -20.63 -6.05 8.11
CA ASN A 101 -19.84 -5.31 9.09
C ASN A 101 -18.34 -5.32 8.76
N GLU A 102 -17.82 -6.42 8.22
CA GLU A 102 -16.42 -6.48 7.78
C GLU A 102 -16.18 -5.63 6.54
N VAL A 103 -17.14 -5.63 5.59
CA VAL A 103 -17.07 -4.75 4.41
C VAL A 103 -17.06 -3.27 4.82
N LEU A 104 -17.91 -2.89 5.77
CA LEU A 104 -17.95 -1.53 6.32
C LEU A 104 -16.64 -1.17 7.02
N ALA A 105 -16.11 -2.07 7.85
CA ALA A 105 -14.84 -1.85 8.53
C ALA A 105 -13.67 -1.67 7.53
N ILE A 106 -13.62 -2.44 6.44
CA ILE A 106 -12.62 -2.26 5.39
C ILE A 106 -12.75 -0.87 4.76
N PHE A 107 -13.98 -0.47 4.43
CA PHE A 107 -14.25 0.84 3.83
C PHE A 107 -13.85 1.99 4.75
N GLU A 108 -14.30 1.98 6.00
CA GLU A 108 -14.01 3.03 6.99
C GLU A 108 -12.51 3.17 7.24
N ASN A 109 -11.79 2.06 7.38
CA ASN A 109 -10.36 2.08 7.61
C ASN A 109 -9.58 2.59 6.39
N LEU A 110 -9.97 2.23 5.16
CA LEU A 110 -9.37 2.82 3.95
C LEU A 110 -9.63 4.32 3.87
N VAL A 111 -10.83 4.75 4.23
CA VAL A 111 -11.19 6.17 4.24
C VAL A 111 -10.37 6.92 5.29
N SER A 112 -10.25 6.38 6.49
CA SER A 112 -9.51 6.98 7.61
C SER A 112 -8.00 7.00 7.37
N PHE A 113 -7.41 5.87 7.00
CA PHE A 113 -5.95 5.72 6.95
C PHE A 113 -5.33 6.29 5.68
N ILE A 114 -6.09 6.35 4.56
CA ILE A 114 -5.57 6.76 3.25
C ILE A 114 -6.27 8.02 2.73
N PHE A 115 -7.60 7.99 2.54
CA PHE A 115 -8.30 9.11 1.90
C PHE A 115 -8.28 10.39 2.72
N SER A 116 -8.62 10.28 4.00
CA SER A 116 -8.72 11.41 4.92
C SER A 116 -7.37 11.75 5.55
N ASN A 117 -6.32 10.99 5.25
CA ASN A 117 -5.00 11.21 5.81
C ASN A 117 -4.38 12.51 5.24
N PRO A 118 -4.11 13.53 6.08
CA PRO A 118 -3.60 14.82 5.62
C PRO A 118 -2.17 14.73 5.10
N LYS A 119 -1.42 13.68 5.46
CA LYS A 119 -0.06 13.46 4.97
C LYS A 119 -0.01 12.99 3.52
N LEU A 120 -1.13 12.55 2.95
CA LEU A 120 -1.29 12.15 1.54
C LEU A 120 -1.91 13.24 0.66
N LYS A 121 -1.82 14.51 1.08
CA LYS A 121 -2.36 15.64 0.33
C LYS A 121 -1.53 15.97 -0.89
#